data_AF-X0XB52-F1
#
_entry.id   AF-X0XB52-F1
#
_cell.length_a   1.000
_cell.length_b   1.000
_cell.length_c   1.000
_cell.angle_alpha   90.00
_cell.angle_beta   90.00
_cell.angle_gamma   90.00
#
_symmetry.space_group_name_H-M   'P 1'
#
loop_
_entity.id
_entity.type
_entity.pdbx_description
1 polymer ?
#
loop_
_entity_poly.entity_id
_entity_poly.type
_entity_poly.pdbx_seq_one_letter_code
_entity_poly.pdbx_strand_id
1 'polypeptide(L)' 'AYIDGDDTQWEREPMERLAADGQVMAYRHDSFWQCMDTLRDRKLLDKLWEEGHAPWKVWS' A
#
# COMPACT_ATOMS: atom_id res chain seq x y z
N ALA A 1 -17.58 12.61 12.40
CA ALA A 1 -16.22 12.24 11.96
C ALA A 1 -16.25 10.81 11.44
N TYR A 2 -15.27 10.40 10.63
CA TYR A 2 -15.12 8.99 10.21
C TYR A 2 -14.16 8.21 11.13
N ILE A 3 -13.48 8.89 12.06
CA ILE A 3 -12.59 8.32 13.05
C ILE A 3 -13.16 8.67 14.42
N ASP A 4 -13.41 7.66 15.23
CA ASP A 4 -14.06 7.82 16.55
C ASP A 4 -13.05 7.79 17.70
N GLY A 5 -11.85 7.26 17.48
CA GLY A 5 -10.74 7.27 18.43
C GLY A 5 -9.54 6.44 17.95
N ASP A 6 -8.55 6.27 18.82
CA ASP A 6 -7.30 5.56 18.50
C ASP A 6 -7.50 4.06 18.22
N ASP A 7 -8.58 3.47 18.73
CA ASP A 7 -8.95 2.07 18.48
C ASP A 7 -9.67 1.86 17.13
N THR A 8 -9.95 2.93 16.38
CA THR A 8 -10.66 2.82 15.10
C THR A 8 -9.76 2.16 14.05
N GLN A 9 -10.15 0.97 13.60
CA GLN A 9 -9.51 0.30 12.47
C GLN A 9 -9.87 1.01 11.16
N TRP A 10 -8.90 1.70 10.56
CA TRP A 10 -9.09 2.52 9.37
C TRP A 10 -9.69 1.77 8.18
N GLU A 11 -9.23 0.55 7.94
CA GLU A 11 -9.61 -0.24 6.76
C GLU A 11 -11.04 -0.81 6.82
N ARG A 12 -11.74 -0.65 7.95
CA ARG A 12 -13.11 -1.15 8.12
C ARG A 12 -14.11 0.00 8.04
N GLU A 13 -14.70 0.36 9.18
CA GLU A 13 -15.81 1.31 9.29
C GLU A 13 -15.54 2.66 8.61
N PRO A 14 -14.34 3.27 8.71
CA PRO A 14 -14.07 4.54 8.04
C PRO A 14 -14.04 4.42 6.52
N MET A 15 -13.33 3.43 5.98
CA MET A 15 -13.24 3.21 4.53
C MET A 15 -14.58 2.76 3.93
N GLU A 16 -15.33 1.91 4.62
CA GLU A 16 -16.66 1.47 4.18
C GLU A 16 -17.64 2.65 4.07
N ARG A 17 -17.65 3.54 5.08
CA ARG A 17 -18.49 4.76 5.07
C ARG A 17 -18.07 5.72 3.97
N LEU A 18 -16.77 5.97 3.81
CA LEU A 18 -16.27 6.84 2.73
C LEU A 18 -16.58 6.30 1.33
N ALA A 19 -16.53 4.98 1.15
CA ALA A 19 -16.93 4.35 -0.10
C ALA A 19 -18.45 4.48 -0.36
N ALA A 20 -19.28 4.28 0.67
CA ALA A 20 -20.73 4.44 0.58
C ALA A 20 -21.12 5.90 0.25
N ASP A 21 -20.39 6.86 0.80
CA ASP A 21 -20.60 8.30 0.57
C ASP A 21 -20.00 8.79 -0.76
N GLY A 22 -19.39 7.91 -1.56
CA GLY A 22 -18.77 8.24 -2.84
C GLY A 22 -17.52 9.12 -2.71
N GLN A 23 -16.91 9.15 -1.53
CA GLN A 23 -15.72 9.95 -1.21
C GLN A 23 -14.40 9.18 -1.37
N VAL A 24 -14.47 7.91 -1.77
CA VAL A 24 -13.30 7.06 -2.08
C VAL A 24 -13.34 6.64 -3.54
N MET A 25 -12.20 6.84 -4.22
CA MET A 25 -11.98 6.43 -5.60
C MET A 25 -10.80 5.47 -5.66
N ALA A 26 -10.89 4.49 -6.55
CA ALA A 26 -9.79 3.56 -6.82
C ALA A 26 -8.98 4.02 -8.04
N TYR A 27 -7.65 4.04 -7.90
CA TYR A 27 -6.73 4.24 -9.02
C TYR A 27 -6.11 2.90 -9.42
N ARG A 28 -6.16 2.56 -10.71
CA ARG A 28 -5.54 1.34 -11.21
C ARG A 28 -4.05 1.59 -11.49
N HIS A 29 -3.19 0.98 -10.67
CA HIS A 29 -1.74 0.99 -10.89
C HIS A 29 -1.32 -0.23 -11.71
N ASP A 30 -0.88 0.00 -12.95
CA ASP A 30 -0.52 -1.06 -13.89
C ASP A 30 0.98 -1.45 -13.83
N SER A 31 1.77 -0.74 -13.02
CA SER A 31 3.22 -0.93 -12.87
C SER A 31 3.58 -1.73 -11.60
N PHE A 32 4.88 -1.90 -11.35
CA PHE A 32 5.40 -2.69 -10.24
C PHE A 32 4.87 -2.24 -8.86
N TRP A 33 4.26 -3.17 -8.13
CA TRP A 33 3.89 -3.02 -6.72
C TRP A 33 4.14 -4.35 -6.01
N GLN A 34 4.79 -4.32 -4.84
CA GLN A 34 5.11 -5.51 -4.03
C GLN A 34 5.11 -5.13 -2.54
N CYS A 35 4.34 -5.86 -1.73
CA CYS A 35 4.39 -5.75 -0.27
C CYS A 35 5.56 -6.55 0.32
N MET A 36 5.90 -6.28 1.59
CA MET A 36 6.97 -6.96 2.32
C MET A 36 6.43 -7.53 3.63
N ASP A 37 5.67 -8.61 3.54
CA ASP A 37 5.02 -9.21 4.72
C ASP A 37 5.82 -10.40 5.26
N THR A 38 6.61 -11.05 4.41
CA THR A 38 7.40 -12.22 4.76
C THR A 38 8.91 -12.01 4.58
N LEU A 39 9.70 -12.85 5.25
CA LEU A 39 11.16 -12.88 5.04
C LEU A 39 11.53 -13.17 3.57
N ARG A 40 10.68 -13.90 2.84
CA ARG A 40 10.91 -14.17 1.42
C ARG A 40 10.77 -12.89 0.59
N ASP A 41 9.77 -12.08 0.88
CA ASP A 41 9.53 -10.81 0.16
C ASP A 41 10.70 -9.86 0.40
N ARG A 42 11.19 -9.78 1.64
CA ARG A 42 12.41 -9.02 1.97
C ARG A 42 13.59 -9.46 1.11
N LYS A 43 13.87 -10.77 1.04
CA LYS A 43 14.99 -11.29 0.23
C LYS A 43 14.83 -10.96 -1.26
N LEU A 44 13.61 -10.97 -1.78
CA LEU A 44 13.33 -10.59 -3.18
C LEU A 44 13.60 -9.10 -3.41
N LEU A 45 13.09 -8.24 -2.53
CA LEU A 45 13.28 -6.78 -2.62
C LEU A 45 14.75 -6.40 -2.44
N ASP A 46 15.45 -7.02 -1.48
CA ASP A 46 16.89 -6.85 -1.26
C ASP A 46 17.67 -7.23 -2.52
N LYS A 47 17.36 -8.37 -3.15
CA LYS A 47 17.99 -8.79 -4.40
C LYS A 47 17.78 -7.78 -5.53
N LEU A 48 16.54 -7.32 -5.74
CA LEU A 48 16.23 -6.31 -6.77
C LEU A 48 17.00 -5.01 -6.54
N TRP A 49 17.21 -4.63 -5.27
CA TRP A 49 18.00 -3.48 -4.89
C TRP A 49 19.50 -3.67 -5.16
N GLU A 50 20.08 -4.78 -4.72
CA GLU A 50 21.49 -5.12 -4.90
C GLU A 50 21.88 -5.25 -6.38
N GLU A 51 20.98 -5.81 -7.21
CA GLU A 51 21.18 -5.92 -8.66
C GLU A 51 20.97 -4.59 -9.41
N GLY A 52 20.54 -3.52 -8.72
CA GLY A 52 20.28 -2.22 -9.33
C GLY A 52 19.00 -2.18 -10.19
N HIS A 53 18.16 -3.21 -10.11
CA HIS A 53 16.92 -3.35 -10.89
C HIS A 53 15.66 -3.02 -10.09
N ALA A 54 15.77 -2.31 -8.96
CA ALA A 54 14.65 -1.94 -8.10
C ALA A 54 13.67 -0.99 -8.83
N PRO A 55 12.48 -1.45 -9.27
CA PRO A 55 11.60 -0.65 -10.11
C PRO A 55 10.98 0.55 -9.36
N TRP A 56 10.96 0.49 -8.03
CA TRP A 56 10.51 1.58 -7.17
C TRP A 56 11.57 2.68 -6.99
N LYS A 57 12.84 2.44 -7.36
CA LYS A 57 13.92 3.43 -7.30
C LYS A 57 13.86 4.36 -8.52
N VAL A 58 13.00 5.38 -8.45
CA VAL A 58 12.78 6.34 -9.55
C VAL A 58 13.64 7.61 -9.46
N TRP A 59 14.55 7.69 -8.49
CA TRP A 59 15.42 8.84 -8.25
C TRP A 59 16.85 8.62 -8.76
N SER A 60 17.55 9.72 -9.05
CA SER A 60 18.98 9.77 -9.45
C SER A 60 19.91 9.95 -8.26
#